data_AF-A0A978TQP8-F1
#
_entry.id   AF-A0A978TQP8-F1
#
_cell.length_a   1.000
_cell.length_b   1.000
_cell.length_c   1.000
_cell.angle_alpha   90.00
_cell.angle_beta   90.00
_cell.angle_gamma   90.00
#
_symmetry.space_group_name_H-M   'P 1'
#
loop_
_entity.id
_entity.type
_entity.pdbx_description
1 polymer ?
#
loop_
_entity_poly.entity_id
_entity_poly.type
_entity_poly.pdbx_seq_one_letter_code
_entity_poly.pdbx_strand_id
1 'polypeptide(L)'
;MLNAYPTIVCRLGKTSLAATLLLCGFALKTQNLPVAAAPSSIRSFTEWCAAKTDFAPDTQRTIDALLQQADTEDCQQANDILLGMTELNLSAKELVDLSPIESLSLTQMTRLDISNNQISDLSAIADFTHLTHLYASNNQIADLSPLNAPNLIKLNLDNNQVSNLQPLQSLTSLTTLFLNNNQVIDLSPLRDLEKMTVLFANNNQIRDVRPLHAMVEMKTLSLSQNAIADIDPLSSMTQIYELHLDFNQIENIDAVRSMTQLNELYLNDNQVRDIRPLASLVNLTELFIRNNQIADISPLPEMPKLNWADLENNQITDISPLAPMTTLVRAILTHNPVAENGDRPVCPLEPASICQF
;
A
#
# COMPACT_ATOMS: atom_id res chain seq x y z
N MET A 1 14.18 67.66 7.84
CA MET A 1 15.17 66.74 8.45
C MET A 1 15.39 65.63 7.42
N LEU A 2 16.27 65.83 6.44
CA LEU A 2 17.69 65.39 6.43
C LEU A 2 17.76 63.86 6.67
N ASN A 3 18.15 62.97 5.75
CA ASN A 3 19.01 63.14 4.57
C ASN A 3 18.64 62.22 3.39
N ALA A 4 18.97 62.74 2.23
CA ALA A 4 18.85 62.24 0.87
C ALA A 4 20.23 61.75 0.33
N TYR A 5 20.22 60.63 -0.43
CA TYR A 5 20.97 60.25 -1.67
C TYR A 5 22.51 60.53 -1.79
N PRO A 6 23.29 60.22 -2.88
CA PRO A 6 23.04 59.47 -4.15
C PRO A 6 24.18 58.52 -4.66
N THR A 7 23.82 57.76 -5.70
CA THR A 7 24.43 57.48 -7.03
C THR A 7 25.90 57.78 -7.39
N ILE A 8 26.47 56.85 -8.17
CA ILE A 8 27.77 56.77 -8.88
C ILE A 8 28.13 57.98 -9.75
N VAL A 9 29.39 58.42 -9.71
CA VAL A 9 30.10 59.14 -10.80
C VAL A 9 31.57 58.70 -10.88
N CYS A 10 31.97 58.09 -12.01
CA CYS A 10 33.38 57.89 -12.39
C CYS A 10 33.93 59.18 -13.03
N ARG A 11 35.13 59.62 -12.60
CA ARG A 11 35.97 60.56 -13.37
C ARG A 11 37.41 60.05 -13.43
N LEU A 12 37.90 59.90 -14.66
CA LEU A 12 39.30 59.65 -15.01
C LEU A 12 40.12 60.93 -14.80
N GLY A 13 41.26 60.81 -14.13
CA GLY A 13 42.31 61.84 -14.05
C GLY A 13 43.68 61.22 -14.31
N LYS A 14 44.28 61.59 -15.45
CA LYS A 14 45.65 61.25 -15.87
C LYS A 14 46.67 62.03 -15.01
N THR A 15 47.79 61.40 -14.60
CA THR A 15 49.19 61.68 -15.07
C THR A 15 50.29 61.32 -14.05
N SER A 16 51.25 60.50 -14.53
CA SER A 16 52.73 60.54 -14.36
C SER A 16 53.47 59.95 -13.12
N LEU A 17 54.15 58.82 -13.39
CA LEU A 17 55.50 58.31 -13.00
C LEU A 17 56.13 58.64 -11.62
N ALA A 18 56.41 57.63 -10.79
CA ALA A 18 57.66 56.83 -10.80
C ALA A 18 57.83 55.92 -9.54
N ALA A 19 58.06 54.63 -9.79
CA ALA A 19 58.78 53.59 -9.02
C ALA A 19 58.79 53.58 -7.47
N THR A 20 58.24 52.52 -6.87
CA THR A 20 58.98 51.62 -5.95
C THR A 20 58.27 50.26 -5.88
N LEU A 21 59.02 49.15 -6.05
CA LEU A 21 58.57 47.78 -5.80
C LEU A 21 58.23 47.59 -4.32
N LEU A 22 57.07 47.00 -4.00
CA LEU A 22 56.93 46.14 -2.83
C LEU A 22 55.73 45.18 -3.01
N LEU A 23 56.02 43.90 -2.82
CA LEU A 23 55.11 42.77 -2.86
C LEU A 23 53.99 42.90 -1.82
N CYS A 24 52.75 42.68 -2.24
CA CYS A 24 51.72 42.04 -1.41
C CYS A 24 50.59 41.53 -2.31
N GLY A 25 50.41 40.21 -2.33
CA GLY A 25 49.39 39.55 -3.13
C GLY A 25 47.99 39.73 -2.55
N PHE A 26 46.99 39.89 -3.43
CA PHE A 26 45.60 39.56 -3.16
C PHE A 26 44.90 39.18 -4.46
N ALA A 27 44.08 38.13 -4.34
CA ALA A 27 43.40 37.33 -5.36
C ALA A 27 42.72 38.10 -6.51
N LEU A 28 42.87 37.57 -7.74
CA LEU A 28 41.98 37.87 -8.86
C LEU A 28 40.56 37.38 -8.55
N LYS A 29 39.60 38.30 -8.56
CA LYS A 29 38.18 37.99 -8.71
C LYS A 29 37.94 37.52 -10.16
N THR A 30 37.73 36.23 -10.37
CA THR A 30 37.03 35.75 -11.56
C THR A 30 35.52 35.92 -11.32
N GLN A 31 34.88 36.64 -12.23
CA GLN A 31 33.43 36.73 -12.29
C GLN A 31 32.88 35.34 -12.66
N ASN A 32 32.23 34.66 -11.71
CA ASN A 32 31.40 33.51 -12.03
C ASN A 32 30.09 34.02 -12.66
N LEU A 33 30.02 33.93 -13.99
CA LEU A 33 28.74 33.81 -14.68
C LEU A 33 28.04 32.53 -14.16
N PRO A 34 26.70 32.49 -14.06
CA PRO A 34 26.02 31.25 -13.78
C PRO A 34 26.27 30.31 -14.97
N VAL A 35 26.99 29.22 -14.72
CA VAL A 35 27.01 28.08 -15.63
C VAL A 35 25.57 27.60 -15.69
N ALA A 36 24.91 27.84 -16.82
CA ALA A 36 23.67 27.15 -17.13
C ALA A 36 23.94 25.65 -16.98
N ALA A 37 23.23 24.98 -16.08
CA ALA A 37 23.26 23.54 -15.99
C ALA A 37 22.94 22.99 -17.38
N ALA A 38 23.88 22.26 -17.98
CA ALA A 38 23.61 21.48 -19.17
C ALA A 38 22.47 20.49 -18.83
N PRO A 39 21.54 20.22 -19.75
CA PRO A 39 20.59 19.14 -19.52
C PRO A 39 21.43 17.85 -19.40
N SER A 40 21.35 17.18 -18.26
CA SER A 40 21.78 15.79 -18.14
C SER A 40 21.03 15.01 -19.20
N SER A 41 21.68 14.66 -20.29
CA SER A 41 21.05 13.92 -21.38
C SER A 41 20.69 12.54 -20.84
N ILE A 42 19.40 12.30 -20.60
CA ILE A 42 18.88 10.96 -20.31
C ILE A 42 19.39 10.04 -21.43
N ARG A 43 20.09 8.98 -21.03
CA ARG A 43 20.66 8.01 -21.96
C ARG A 43 19.51 7.22 -22.60
N SER A 44 19.47 7.14 -23.92
CA SER A 44 18.51 6.29 -24.65
C SER A 44 18.76 4.81 -24.36
N PHE A 45 17.76 3.94 -24.56
CA PHE A 45 17.97 2.50 -24.36
C PHE A 45 19.04 1.95 -25.31
N THR A 46 19.12 2.46 -26.54
CA THR A 46 20.18 2.09 -27.49
C THR A 46 21.58 2.33 -26.93
N GLU A 47 21.80 3.45 -26.24
CA GLU A 47 23.09 3.77 -25.61
C GLU A 47 23.35 2.93 -24.34
N TRP A 48 22.31 2.51 -23.61
CA TRP A 48 22.46 1.56 -22.51
C TRP A 48 22.89 0.18 -23.04
N CYS A 49 22.16 -0.32 -24.04
CA CYS A 49 22.40 -1.61 -24.65
C CYS A 49 23.76 -1.70 -25.35
N ALA A 50 24.17 -0.67 -26.11
CA ALA A 50 25.43 -0.67 -26.83
C ALA A 50 26.65 -0.68 -25.89
N ALA A 51 26.52 -0.09 -24.69
CA ALA A 51 27.56 -0.05 -23.68
C ALA A 51 27.35 -1.10 -22.56
N LYS A 52 26.52 -2.12 -22.79
CA LYS A 52 26.11 -3.10 -21.76
C LYS A 52 27.31 -3.64 -20.97
N THR A 53 28.38 -4.04 -21.63
CA THR A 53 29.57 -4.66 -21.00
C THR A 53 30.33 -3.73 -20.06
N ASP A 54 30.09 -2.42 -20.14
CA ASP A 54 30.79 -1.42 -19.34
C ASP A 54 30.13 -1.20 -17.96
N PHE A 55 28.91 -1.74 -17.77
CA PHE A 55 28.13 -1.57 -16.55
C PHE A 55 28.30 -2.71 -15.54
N ALA A 56 27.87 -2.46 -14.30
CA ALA A 56 27.81 -3.49 -13.27
C ALA A 56 26.83 -4.62 -13.65
N PRO A 57 27.02 -5.85 -13.14
CA PRO A 57 26.14 -7.00 -13.44
C PRO A 57 24.65 -6.73 -13.18
N ASP A 58 24.33 -5.92 -12.17
CA ASP A 58 22.96 -5.55 -11.83
C ASP A 58 22.29 -4.70 -12.92
N THR A 59 23.00 -3.70 -13.44
CA THR A 59 22.56 -2.89 -14.57
C THR A 59 22.45 -3.73 -15.85
N GLN A 60 23.43 -4.63 -16.07
CA GLN A 60 23.42 -5.53 -17.23
C GLN A 60 22.18 -6.44 -17.23
N ARG A 61 21.77 -6.94 -16.05
CA ARG A 61 20.53 -7.73 -15.92
C ARG A 61 19.30 -6.97 -16.35
N THR A 62 19.20 -5.68 -16.00
CA THR A 62 18.07 -4.85 -16.43
C THR A 62 18.09 -4.61 -17.93
N ILE A 63 19.27 -4.37 -18.52
CA ILE A 63 19.41 -4.29 -19.99
C ILE A 63 18.97 -5.60 -20.65
N ASP A 64 19.38 -6.75 -20.11
CA ASP A 64 18.99 -8.06 -20.63
C ASP A 64 17.49 -8.34 -20.50
N ALA A 65 16.89 -7.93 -19.39
CA ALA A 65 15.45 -8.06 -19.20
C ALA A 65 14.66 -7.19 -20.21
N LEU A 66 15.18 -6.01 -20.55
CA LEU A 66 14.59 -5.12 -21.56
C LEU A 66 14.76 -5.68 -22.99
N LEU A 67 15.93 -6.24 -23.32
CA LEU A 67 16.15 -6.94 -24.60
C LEU A 67 15.23 -8.16 -24.73
N GLN A 68 15.05 -8.93 -23.65
CA GLN A 68 14.11 -10.05 -23.62
C GLN A 68 12.67 -9.59 -23.82
N GLN A 69 12.28 -8.45 -23.25
CA GLN A 69 10.95 -7.88 -23.47
C GLN A 69 10.74 -7.41 -24.91
N ALA A 70 11.77 -6.87 -25.54
CA ALA A 70 11.72 -6.48 -26.95
C ALA A 70 11.87 -7.66 -27.93
N ASP A 71 12.23 -8.86 -27.45
CA ASP A 71 12.50 -10.06 -28.24
C ASP A 71 13.53 -9.83 -29.36
N THR A 72 14.60 -9.10 -29.05
CA THR A 72 15.70 -8.84 -29.99
C THR A 72 17.01 -8.55 -29.27
N GLU A 73 18.13 -8.83 -29.94
CA GLU A 73 19.48 -8.43 -29.50
C GLU A 73 19.94 -7.12 -30.14
N ASP A 74 19.20 -6.59 -31.13
CA ASP A 74 19.51 -5.31 -31.77
C ASP A 74 19.07 -4.14 -30.88
N CYS A 75 20.04 -3.35 -30.43
CA CYS A 75 19.81 -2.25 -29.50
C CYS A 75 18.91 -1.13 -30.04
N GLN A 76 18.89 -0.89 -31.35
CA GLN A 76 18.03 0.14 -31.94
C GLN A 76 16.61 -0.39 -32.08
N GLN A 77 16.46 -1.60 -32.59
CA GLN A 77 15.16 -2.27 -32.70
C GLN A 77 14.50 -2.42 -31.34
N ALA A 78 15.26 -2.81 -30.31
CA ALA A 78 14.75 -2.94 -28.95
C ALA A 78 14.24 -1.60 -28.41
N ASN A 79 15.02 -0.52 -28.60
CA ASN A 79 14.61 0.82 -28.21
C ASN A 79 13.29 1.23 -28.88
N ASP A 80 13.15 1.01 -30.19
CA ASP A 80 11.95 1.38 -30.93
C ASP A 80 10.72 0.59 -30.48
N ILE A 81 10.88 -0.69 -30.15
CA ILE A 81 9.81 -1.54 -29.60
C ILE A 81 9.41 -1.05 -28.20
N LEU A 82 10.39 -0.85 -27.30
CA LEU A 82 10.14 -0.45 -25.90
C LEU A 82 9.49 0.93 -25.82
N LEU A 83 9.85 1.87 -26.70
CA LEU A 83 9.23 3.19 -26.75
C LEU A 83 7.75 3.14 -27.20
N GLY A 84 7.34 2.08 -27.90
CA GLY A 84 5.96 1.85 -28.31
C GLY A 84 5.10 1.13 -27.27
N MET A 85 5.68 0.66 -26.16
CA MET A 85 4.96 -0.13 -25.16
C MET A 85 4.13 0.75 -24.21
N THR A 86 2.92 0.29 -23.90
CA THR A 86 2.07 0.86 -22.85
C THR A 86 2.12 0.04 -21.56
N GLU A 87 2.59 -1.20 -21.66
CA GLU A 87 2.76 -2.12 -20.54
C GLU A 87 4.14 -2.76 -20.59
N LEU A 88 4.81 -2.80 -19.44
CA LEU A 88 6.12 -3.43 -19.30
C LEU A 88 6.14 -4.37 -18.09
N ASN A 89 6.56 -5.62 -18.30
CA ASN A 89 6.68 -6.62 -17.25
C ASN A 89 8.13 -7.06 -17.05
N LEU A 90 8.70 -6.65 -15.93
CA LEU A 90 10.04 -7.00 -15.48
C LEU A 90 9.99 -7.82 -14.18
N SER A 91 8.88 -8.50 -13.90
CA SER A 91 8.74 -9.32 -12.70
C SER A 91 9.64 -10.56 -12.76
N ALA A 92 10.19 -10.94 -11.59
CA ALA A 92 10.99 -12.16 -11.40
C ALA A 92 12.24 -12.22 -12.31
N LYS A 93 13.02 -11.14 -12.32
CA LYS A 93 14.25 -11.00 -13.13
C LYS A 93 15.50 -10.77 -12.29
N GLU A 94 15.39 -10.85 -10.97
CA GLU A 94 16.47 -10.57 -10.01
C GLU A 94 17.06 -9.16 -10.17
N LEU A 95 16.22 -8.17 -10.54
CA LEU A 95 16.67 -6.80 -10.76
C LEU A 95 17.02 -6.11 -9.45
N VAL A 96 18.07 -5.30 -9.48
CA VAL A 96 18.48 -4.41 -8.38
C VAL A 96 18.49 -2.97 -8.87
N ASP A 97 19.10 -2.72 -10.03
CA ASP A 97 19.27 -1.40 -10.62
C ASP A 97 18.25 -1.16 -11.75
N LEU A 98 17.34 -0.21 -11.56
CA LEU A 98 16.36 0.17 -12.56
C LEU A 98 16.83 1.26 -13.52
N SER A 99 18.02 1.86 -13.35
CA SER A 99 18.47 3.02 -14.13
C SER A 99 18.22 2.92 -15.65
N PRO A 100 18.42 1.76 -16.33
CA PRO A 100 18.14 1.65 -17.75
C PRO A 100 16.68 1.96 -18.16
N ILE A 101 15.69 1.77 -17.27
CA ILE A 101 14.29 2.03 -17.59
C ILE A 101 13.95 3.53 -17.64
N GLU A 102 14.77 4.41 -17.05
CA GLU A 102 14.57 5.87 -17.11
C GLU A 102 14.47 6.38 -18.56
N SER A 103 15.15 5.70 -19.48
CA SER A 103 15.09 5.94 -20.93
C SER A 103 13.70 5.79 -21.54
N LEU A 104 12.78 5.11 -20.84
CA LEU A 104 11.39 4.87 -21.23
C LEU A 104 10.41 5.85 -20.57
N SER A 105 10.88 6.84 -19.82
CA SER A 105 10.03 7.83 -19.13
C SER A 105 9.11 8.63 -20.07
N LEU A 106 9.51 8.81 -21.33
CA LEU A 106 8.72 9.53 -22.35
C LEU A 106 7.62 8.68 -22.99
N THR A 107 7.49 7.41 -22.60
CA THR A 107 6.45 6.52 -23.12
C THR A 107 5.08 6.85 -22.56
N GLN A 108 4.02 6.39 -23.22
CA GLN A 108 2.66 6.38 -22.68
C GLN A 108 2.43 5.16 -21.78
N MET A 109 3.45 4.76 -21.02
CA MET A 109 3.37 3.57 -20.18
C MET A 109 2.35 3.77 -19.07
N THR A 110 1.32 2.94 -19.09
CA THR A 110 0.22 2.95 -18.13
C THR A 110 0.35 1.85 -17.10
N ARG A 111 1.11 0.79 -17.39
CA ARG A 111 1.28 -0.37 -16.51
C ARG A 111 2.74 -0.81 -16.43
N LEU A 112 3.27 -0.88 -15.22
CA LEU A 112 4.60 -1.40 -14.94
C LEU A 112 4.53 -2.48 -13.86
N ASP A 113 5.12 -3.64 -14.14
CA ASP A 113 5.31 -4.71 -13.16
C ASP A 113 6.80 -4.96 -12.94
N ILE A 114 7.29 -4.65 -11.75
CA ILE A 114 8.66 -4.86 -11.27
C ILE A 114 8.68 -5.81 -10.06
N SER A 115 7.64 -6.62 -9.88
CA SER A 115 7.50 -7.50 -8.71
C SER A 115 8.55 -8.60 -8.64
N ASN A 116 8.79 -9.17 -7.46
CA ASN A 116 9.68 -10.32 -7.26
C ASN A 116 11.12 -10.04 -7.72
N ASN A 117 11.67 -8.91 -7.31
CA ASN A 117 13.03 -8.48 -7.60
C ASN A 117 13.74 -8.11 -6.28
N GLN A 118 14.84 -7.36 -6.37
CA GLN A 118 15.64 -6.90 -5.23
C GLN A 118 15.78 -5.37 -5.27
N ILE A 119 14.74 -4.69 -5.79
CA ILE A 119 14.74 -3.24 -6.02
C ILE A 119 14.52 -2.52 -4.70
N SER A 120 15.31 -1.48 -4.43
CA SER A 120 15.12 -0.58 -3.30
C SER A 120 14.94 0.89 -3.72
N ASP A 121 15.41 1.25 -4.91
CA ASP A 121 15.35 2.60 -5.46
C ASP A 121 14.33 2.69 -6.62
N LEU A 122 13.41 3.64 -6.50
CA LEU A 122 12.38 3.95 -7.51
C LEU A 122 12.69 5.22 -8.32
N SER A 123 13.87 5.83 -8.15
CA SER A 123 14.27 7.05 -8.86
C SER A 123 14.10 6.96 -10.38
N ALA A 124 14.41 5.80 -10.97
CA ALA A 124 14.29 5.54 -12.40
C ALA A 124 12.85 5.63 -12.95
N ILE A 125 11.83 5.56 -12.09
CA ILE A 125 10.41 5.69 -12.49
C ILE A 125 9.78 7.03 -12.11
N ALA A 126 10.58 8.01 -11.65
CA ALA A 126 10.05 9.28 -11.16
C ALA A 126 9.28 10.07 -12.22
N ASP A 127 9.64 9.93 -13.50
CA ASP A 127 9.00 10.65 -14.60
C ASP A 127 7.90 9.84 -15.31
N PHE A 128 7.53 8.66 -14.80
CA PHE A 128 6.49 7.80 -15.38
C PHE A 128 5.08 8.27 -15.00
N THR A 129 4.77 9.53 -15.32
CA THR A 129 3.57 10.26 -14.88
C THR A 129 2.23 9.72 -15.42
N HIS A 130 2.29 8.88 -16.47
CA HIS A 130 1.13 8.24 -17.09
C HIS A 130 0.75 6.89 -16.43
N LEU A 131 1.51 6.40 -15.45
CA LEU A 131 1.21 5.15 -14.78
C LEU A 131 -0.17 5.19 -14.12
N THR A 132 -0.96 4.16 -14.42
CA THR A 132 -2.25 3.87 -13.78
C THR A 132 -2.14 2.61 -12.90
N HIS A 133 -1.19 1.73 -13.20
CA HIS A 133 -0.99 0.48 -12.50
C HIS A 133 0.51 0.24 -12.26
N LEU A 134 0.91 0.15 -10.98
CA LEU A 134 2.26 -0.19 -10.58
C LEU A 134 2.24 -1.42 -9.67
N TYR A 135 2.95 -2.47 -10.08
CA TYR A 135 3.16 -3.67 -9.28
C TYR A 135 4.63 -3.74 -8.90
N ALA A 136 4.92 -3.64 -7.61
CA ALA A 136 6.27 -3.64 -7.07
C ALA A 136 6.40 -4.53 -5.82
N SER A 137 5.55 -5.55 -5.73
CA SER A 137 5.55 -6.49 -4.61
C SER A 137 6.82 -7.34 -4.53
N ASN A 138 7.17 -7.83 -3.35
CA ASN A 138 8.36 -8.67 -3.12
C ASN A 138 9.65 -7.99 -3.60
N ASN A 139 9.98 -6.87 -2.96
CA ASN A 139 11.17 -6.06 -3.21
C ASN A 139 11.75 -5.56 -1.86
N GLN A 140 12.66 -4.58 -1.92
CA GLN A 140 13.31 -3.95 -0.76
C GLN A 140 12.98 -2.44 -0.70
N ILE A 141 11.81 -2.04 -1.21
CA ILE A 141 11.40 -0.64 -1.32
C ILE A 141 11.04 -0.11 0.07
N ALA A 142 11.65 1.00 0.45
CA ALA A 142 11.32 1.74 1.67
C ALA A 142 10.89 3.18 1.39
N ASP A 143 11.50 3.81 0.37
CA ASP A 143 11.22 5.18 -0.03
C ASP A 143 10.27 5.23 -1.22
N LEU A 144 9.13 5.89 -1.03
CA LEU A 144 8.13 6.14 -2.06
C LEU A 144 8.22 7.56 -2.63
N SER A 145 9.17 8.40 -2.16
CA SER A 145 9.31 9.79 -2.61
C SER A 145 9.47 9.96 -4.13
N PRO A 146 10.09 9.02 -4.87
CA PRO A 146 10.14 9.12 -6.33
C PRO A 146 8.80 8.87 -7.03
N LEU A 147 7.79 8.32 -6.35
CA LEU A 147 6.52 7.97 -7.00
C LEU A 147 5.69 9.22 -7.35
N ASN A 148 5.81 9.69 -8.58
CA ASN A 148 5.06 10.82 -9.13
C ASN A 148 4.12 10.36 -10.25
N ALA A 149 3.08 9.61 -9.87
CA ALA A 149 2.08 9.06 -10.80
C ALA A 149 0.66 9.51 -10.39
N PRO A 150 0.24 10.76 -10.68
CA PRO A 150 -1.02 11.33 -10.18
C PRO A 150 -2.29 10.58 -10.66
N ASN A 151 -2.17 9.82 -11.74
CA ASN A 151 -3.26 9.01 -12.31
C ASN A 151 -3.24 7.55 -11.85
N LEU A 152 -2.43 7.21 -10.84
CA LEU A 152 -2.32 5.84 -10.35
C LEU A 152 -3.65 5.39 -9.74
N ILE A 153 -4.17 4.28 -10.27
CA ILE A 153 -5.42 3.64 -9.87
C ILE A 153 -5.12 2.46 -8.94
N LYS A 154 -4.07 1.70 -9.26
CA LYS A 154 -3.68 0.49 -8.55
C LYS A 154 -2.20 0.48 -8.22
N LEU A 155 -1.89 0.29 -6.93
CA LEU A 155 -0.53 0.18 -6.43
C LEU A 155 -0.38 -1.09 -5.60
N ASN A 156 0.55 -1.96 -5.98
CA ASN A 156 0.93 -3.12 -5.18
C ASN A 156 2.35 -2.96 -4.62
N LEU A 157 2.45 -2.85 -3.30
CA LEU A 157 3.68 -2.74 -2.52
C LEU A 157 3.81 -3.87 -1.48
N ASP A 158 3.07 -4.96 -1.62
CA ASP A 158 3.15 -6.11 -0.70
C ASP A 158 4.60 -6.60 -0.53
N ASN A 159 4.98 -7.01 0.67
CA ASN A 159 6.29 -7.57 0.99
C ASN A 159 7.44 -6.61 0.62
N ASN A 160 7.45 -5.45 1.27
CA ASN A 160 8.49 -4.42 1.15
C ASN A 160 8.88 -3.91 2.55
N GLN A 161 9.55 -2.75 2.61
CA GLN A 161 10.01 -2.12 3.84
C GLN A 161 9.38 -0.72 4.00
N VAL A 162 8.20 -0.51 3.44
CA VAL A 162 7.50 0.78 3.46
C VAL A 162 7.00 1.08 4.86
N SER A 163 7.36 2.24 5.39
CA SER A 163 6.83 2.78 6.65
C SER A 163 6.17 4.16 6.48
N ASN A 164 6.61 4.93 5.48
CA ASN A 164 6.14 6.29 5.22
C ASN A 164 5.22 6.33 3.99
N LEU A 165 3.94 6.64 4.21
CA LEU A 165 2.94 6.76 3.15
C LEU A 165 2.74 8.20 2.65
N GLN A 166 3.47 9.20 3.17
CA GLN A 166 3.29 10.62 2.78
C GLN A 166 3.29 10.85 1.25
N PRO A 167 4.16 10.19 0.45
CA PRO A 167 4.12 10.33 -1.01
C PRO A 167 2.81 9.90 -1.68
N LEU A 168 1.97 9.09 -1.01
CA LEU A 168 0.69 8.63 -1.54
C LEU A 168 -0.44 9.66 -1.38
N GLN A 169 -0.25 10.71 -0.57
CA GLN A 169 -1.32 11.64 -0.20
C GLN A 169 -1.99 12.32 -1.41
N SER A 170 -1.22 12.62 -2.46
CA SER A 170 -1.73 13.27 -3.67
C SER A 170 -2.34 12.32 -4.69
N LEU A 171 -2.25 11.00 -4.48
CA LEU A 171 -2.68 9.98 -5.45
C LEU A 171 -4.19 9.71 -5.37
N THR A 172 -4.99 10.77 -5.45
CA THR A 172 -6.46 10.78 -5.27
C THR A 172 -7.26 9.94 -6.28
N SER A 173 -6.58 9.38 -7.30
CA SER A 173 -7.16 8.43 -8.25
C SER A 173 -7.08 6.97 -7.78
N LEU A 174 -6.34 6.67 -6.71
CA LEU A 174 -6.17 5.32 -6.20
C LEU A 174 -7.52 4.73 -5.77
N THR A 175 -7.77 3.51 -6.25
CA THR A 175 -8.91 2.69 -5.86
C THR A 175 -8.49 1.39 -5.18
N THR A 176 -7.25 0.95 -5.43
CA THR A 176 -6.71 -0.32 -4.94
C THR A 176 -5.28 -0.15 -4.46
N LEU A 177 -5.04 -0.50 -3.20
CA LEU A 177 -3.73 -0.43 -2.56
C LEU A 177 -3.43 -1.72 -1.80
N PHE A 178 -2.28 -2.32 -2.10
CA PHE A 178 -1.76 -3.48 -1.37
C PHE A 178 -0.46 -3.09 -0.66
N LEU A 179 -0.43 -3.28 0.66
CA LEU A 179 0.61 -2.89 1.61
C LEU A 179 0.87 -4.02 2.63
N ASN A 180 0.47 -5.26 2.35
CA ASN A 180 0.71 -6.40 3.23
C ASN A 180 2.20 -6.56 3.53
N ASN A 181 2.55 -6.99 4.74
CA ASN A 181 3.93 -7.29 5.13
C ASN A 181 4.87 -6.10 4.90
N ASN A 182 4.56 -4.97 5.54
CA ASN A 182 5.35 -3.75 5.52
C ASN A 182 5.57 -3.26 6.97
N GLN A 183 5.95 -1.99 7.14
CA GLN A 183 6.26 -1.37 8.44
C GLN A 183 5.39 -0.13 8.67
N VAL A 184 4.17 -0.13 8.11
CA VAL A 184 3.25 1.01 8.18
C VAL A 184 2.69 1.16 9.60
N ILE A 185 2.74 2.38 10.12
CA ILE A 185 2.14 2.77 11.41
C ILE A 185 1.04 3.81 11.20
N ASP A 186 1.30 4.79 10.33
CA ASP A 186 0.44 5.96 10.13
C ASP A 186 -0.30 5.88 8.79
N LEU A 187 -1.64 5.89 8.87
CA LEU A 187 -2.53 5.93 7.71
C LEU A 187 -2.99 7.36 7.36
N SER A 188 -2.54 8.39 8.08
CA SER A 188 -2.93 9.78 7.84
C SER A 188 -2.76 10.26 6.39
N PRO A 189 -1.74 9.80 5.62
CA PRO A 189 -1.62 10.17 4.21
C PRO A 189 -2.77 9.66 3.33
N LEU A 190 -3.48 8.61 3.75
CA LEU A 190 -4.56 8.02 2.97
C LEU A 190 -5.91 8.72 3.19
N ARG A 191 -6.00 9.70 4.11
CA ARG A 191 -7.26 10.27 4.58
C ARG A 191 -8.15 10.82 3.47
N ASP A 192 -7.54 11.41 2.46
CA ASP A 192 -8.25 12.13 1.39
C ASP A 192 -8.41 11.26 0.12
N LEU A 193 -8.11 9.95 0.19
CA LEU A 193 -8.25 8.98 -0.91
C LEU A 193 -9.67 8.39 -0.94
N GLU A 194 -10.67 9.23 -1.16
CA GLU A 194 -12.10 8.90 -1.05
C GLU A 194 -12.60 7.83 -2.05
N LYS A 195 -11.86 7.61 -3.15
CA LYS A 195 -12.20 6.61 -4.20
C LYS A 195 -11.75 5.19 -3.87
N MET A 196 -11.14 4.97 -2.71
CA MET A 196 -10.64 3.67 -2.30
C MET A 196 -11.76 2.64 -2.17
N THR A 197 -11.55 1.49 -2.81
CA THR A 197 -12.48 0.34 -2.81
C THR A 197 -11.84 -0.92 -2.25
N VAL A 198 -10.52 -1.06 -2.36
CA VAL A 198 -9.75 -2.21 -1.88
C VAL A 198 -8.49 -1.73 -1.17
N LEU A 199 -8.34 -2.09 0.09
CA LEU A 199 -7.12 -1.87 0.87
C LEU A 199 -6.72 -3.15 1.60
N PHE A 200 -5.55 -3.69 1.26
CA PHE A 200 -4.90 -4.72 2.07
C PHE A 200 -3.66 -4.13 2.73
N ALA A 201 -3.61 -4.14 4.06
CA ALA A 201 -2.48 -3.69 4.85
C ALA A 201 -2.23 -4.64 6.04
N ASN A 202 -2.33 -5.95 5.79
CA ASN A 202 -2.09 -6.97 6.79
C ASN A 202 -0.62 -6.98 7.24
N ASN A 203 -0.36 -7.48 8.45
CA ASN A 203 0.99 -7.63 8.99
C ASN A 203 1.79 -6.31 8.90
N ASN A 204 1.25 -5.29 9.57
CA ASN A 204 1.86 -3.97 9.74
C ASN A 204 1.84 -3.61 11.24
N GLN A 205 2.00 -2.33 11.56
CA GLN A 205 2.04 -1.82 12.93
C GLN A 205 0.95 -0.77 13.16
N ILE A 206 -0.16 -0.87 12.41
CA ILE A 206 -1.27 0.07 12.43
C ILE A 206 -2.03 -0.05 13.74
N ARG A 207 -2.39 1.10 14.31
CA ARG A 207 -3.24 1.20 15.51
C ARG A 207 -4.45 2.09 15.30
N ASP A 208 -4.30 3.12 14.49
CA ASP A 208 -5.29 4.17 14.27
C ASP A 208 -5.86 4.07 12.85
N VAL A 209 -7.16 3.77 12.76
CA VAL A 209 -7.90 3.68 11.50
C VAL A 209 -8.77 4.91 11.24
N ARG A 210 -8.71 5.96 12.09
CA ARG A 210 -9.44 7.22 11.85
C ARG A 210 -9.20 7.84 10.49
N PRO A 211 -7.99 7.77 9.89
CA PRO A 211 -7.79 8.27 8.54
C PRO A 211 -8.71 7.64 7.49
N LEU A 212 -9.18 6.41 7.69
CA LEU A 212 -9.99 5.69 6.70
C LEU A 212 -11.47 6.10 6.66
N HIS A 213 -11.94 6.97 7.56
CA HIS A 213 -13.36 7.31 7.73
C HIS A 213 -14.06 7.87 6.46
N ALA A 214 -13.31 8.46 5.52
CA ALA A 214 -13.86 9.05 4.30
C ALA A 214 -14.02 8.04 3.15
N MET A 215 -13.52 6.80 3.29
CA MET A 215 -13.54 5.77 2.24
C MET A 215 -14.90 5.04 2.19
N VAL A 216 -15.97 5.79 1.90
CA VAL A 216 -17.36 5.29 1.92
C VAL A 216 -17.67 4.27 0.82
N GLU A 217 -16.86 4.23 -0.25
CA GLU A 217 -16.96 3.30 -1.36
C GLU A 217 -16.23 1.97 -1.12
N MET A 218 -15.63 1.77 0.07
CA MET A 218 -14.86 0.58 0.42
C MET A 218 -15.68 -0.69 0.21
N LYS A 219 -15.09 -1.68 -0.48
CA LYS A 219 -15.67 -3.00 -0.75
C LYS A 219 -14.92 -4.11 -0.02
N THR A 220 -13.60 -4.02 0.02
CA THR A 220 -12.76 -5.02 0.69
C THR A 220 -11.69 -4.32 1.52
N LEU A 221 -11.68 -4.59 2.83
CA LEU A 221 -10.68 -4.06 3.76
C LEU A 221 -10.03 -5.21 4.53
N SER A 222 -8.70 -5.28 4.48
CA SER A 222 -7.91 -6.29 5.19
C SER A 222 -6.83 -5.61 6.01
N LEU A 223 -6.98 -5.66 7.33
CA LEU A 223 -6.11 -5.05 8.35
C LEU A 223 -5.70 -6.07 9.42
N SER A 224 -5.73 -7.36 9.09
CA SER A 224 -5.33 -8.45 9.98
C SER A 224 -3.86 -8.32 10.40
N GLN A 225 -3.50 -8.87 11.57
CA GLN A 225 -2.14 -8.83 12.11
C GLN A 225 -1.61 -7.38 12.26
N ASN A 226 -2.36 -6.58 13.01
CA ASN A 226 -1.99 -5.22 13.41
C ASN A 226 -2.18 -5.06 14.92
N ALA A 227 -2.26 -3.83 15.42
CA ALA A 227 -2.54 -3.54 16.82
C ALA A 227 -3.73 -2.57 16.97
N ILE A 228 -4.78 -2.80 16.18
CA ILE A 228 -6.01 -2.01 16.16
C ILE A 228 -6.90 -2.43 17.32
N ALA A 229 -7.44 -1.46 18.05
CA ALA A 229 -8.39 -1.69 19.15
C ALA A 229 -9.74 -1.00 18.93
N ASP A 230 -9.72 0.16 18.28
CA ASP A 230 -10.90 0.96 17.96
C ASP A 230 -11.16 0.91 16.45
N ILE A 231 -12.34 0.41 16.09
CA ILE A 231 -12.83 0.34 14.70
C ILE A 231 -14.04 1.24 14.45
N ASP A 232 -14.50 2.03 15.42
CA ASP A 232 -15.62 2.97 15.24
C ASP A 232 -15.47 3.90 14.03
N PRO A 233 -14.25 4.37 13.66
CA PRO A 233 -14.09 5.19 12.47
C PRO A 233 -14.44 4.48 11.15
N LEU A 234 -14.53 3.15 11.13
CA LEU A 234 -14.91 2.36 9.95
C LEU A 234 -16.43 2.33 9.72
N SER A 235 -17.24 2.85 10.65
CA SER A 235 -18.72 2.80 10.60
C SER A 235 -19.34 3.50 9.38
N SER A 236 -18.59 4.31 8.65
CA SER A 236 -19.04 4.93 7.40
C SER A 236 -19.01 3.99 6.18
N MET A 237 -18.31 2.85 6.26
CA MET A 237 -18.10 1.88 5.17
C MET A 237 -19.35 1.00 4.94
N THR A 238 -20.51 1.61 4.69
CA THR A 238 -21.80 0.91 4.52
C THR A 238 -21.84 -0.04 3.30
N GLN A 239 -20.87 0.10 2.41
CA GLN A 239 -20.75 -0.62 1.15
C GLN A 239 -19.80 -1.83 1.20
N ILE A 240 -19.15 -2.06 2.35
CA ILE A 240 -18.16 -3.12 2.53
C ILE A 240 -18.80 -4.50 2.40
N TYR A 241 -18.09 -5.40 1.71
CA TYR A 241 -18.50 -6.76 1.41
C TYR A 241 -17.62 -7.77 2.17
N GLU A 242 -16.31 -7.51 2.26
CA GLU A 242 -15.33 -8.34 2.95
C GLU A 242 -14.52 -7.51 3.94
N LEU A 243 -14.47 -7.94 5.20
CA LEU A 243 -13.72 -7.27 6.27
C LEU A 243 -12.86 -8.28 7.05
N HIS A 244 -11.55 -8.11 6.95
CA HIS A 244 -10.57 -8.92 7.68
C HIS A 244 -9.86 -8.10 8.75
N LEU A 245 -10.02 -8.52 10.01
CA LEU A 245 -9.51 -7.87 11.21
C LEU A 245 -8.89 -8.89 12.19
N ASP A 246 -8.52 -10.07 11.70
CA ASP A 246 -7.91 -11.12 12.52
C ASP A 246 -6.64 -10.64 13.22
N PHE A 247 -6.30 -11.20 14.38
CA PHE A 247 -5.06 -10.91 15.10
C PHE A 247 -4.88 -9.41 15.38
N ASN A 248 -5.87 -8.82 16.05
CA ASN A 248 -5.87 -7.43 16.52
C ASN A 248 -6.18 -7.38 18.03
N GLN A 249 -6.58 -6.23 18.54
CA GLN A 249 -6.89 -5.98 19.96
C GLN A 249 -8.33 -5.45 20.12
N ILE A 250 -9.22 -5.86 19.21
CA ILE A 250 -10.58 -5.33 19.13
C ILE A 250 -11.46 -5.96 20.21
N GLU A 251 -12.14 -5.11 20.97
CA GLU A 251 -13.15 -5.50 21.94
C GLU A 251 -14.56 -5.10 21.50
N ASN A 252 -14.72 -3.85 21.04
CA ASN A 252 -15.99 -3.31 20.57
C ASN A 252 -16.08 -3.42 19.04
N ILE A 253 -17.20 -3.98 18.57
CA ILE A 253 -17.52 -4.09 17.15
C ILE A 253 -18.79 -3.32 16.76
N ASP A 254 -19.24 -2.35 17.55
CA ASP A 254 -20.42 -1.52 17.24
C ASP A 254 -20.36 -0.86 15.85
N ALA A 255 -19.15 -0.54 15.37
CA ALA A 255 -18.90 -0.03 14.02
C ALA A 255 -19.55 -0.87 12.90
N VAL A 256 -19.66 -2.20 13.08
CA VAL A 256 -20.18 -3.09 12.04
C VAL A 256 -21.69 -2.97 11.84
N ARG A 257 -22.42 -2.32 12.76
CA ARG A 257 -23.89 -2.18 12.68
C ARG A 257 -24.40 -1.55 11.38
N SER A 258 -23.57 -0.72 10.75
CA SER A 258 -23.90 -0.02 9.50
C SER A 258 -23.50 -0.81 8.25
N MET A 259 -22.70 -1.87 8.38
CA MET A 259 -22.11 -2.65 7.30
C MET A 259 -23.07 -3.72 6.76
N THR A 260 -24.30 -3.33 6.44
CA THR A 260 -25.38 -4.26 6.06
C THR A 260 -25.13 -5.03 4.75
N GLN A 261 -24.14 -4.63 3.96
CA GLN A 261 -23.69 -5.34 2.75
C GLN A 261 -22.62 -6.40 3.04
N LEU A 262 -22.11 -6.48 4.28
CA LEU A 262 -21.03 -7.38 4.65
C LEU A 262 -21.46 -8.83 4.48
N ASN A 263 -20.63 -9.59 3.78
CA ASN A 263 -20.84 -10.99 3.47
C ASN A 263 -19.87 -11.90 4.25
N GLU A 264 -18.62 -11.45 4.38
CA GLU A 264 -17.56 -12.18 5.07
C GLU A 264 -16.91 -11.29 6.14
N LEU A 265 -16.87 -11.78 7.38
CA LEU A 265 -16.27 -11.10 8.52
C LEU A 265 -15.27 -12.00 9.24
N TYR A 266 -14.02 -11.54 9.30
CA TYR A 266 -12.94 -12.22 9.99
C TYR A 266 -12.44 -11.38 11.18
N LEU A 267 -12.61 -11.91 12.38
CA LEU A 267 -12.31 -11.31 13.68
C LEU A 267 -11.59 -12.30 14.60
N ASN A 268 -10.93 -13.32 14.04
CA ASN A 268 -10.21 -14.31 14.85
C ASN A 268 -9.14 -13.64 15.70
N ASP A 269 -8.82 -14.23 16.86
CA ASP A 269 -7.71 -13.77 17.70
C ASP A 269 -7.84 -12.29 18.09
N ASN A 270 -9.00 -11.93 18.69
CA ASN A 270 -9.32 -10.61 19.22
C ASN A 270 -9.83 -10.73 20.68
N GLN A 271 -10.49 -9.69 21.18
CA GLN A 271 -11.00 -9.60 22.56
C GLN A 271 -12.51 -9.35 22.60
N VAL A 272 -13.23 -9.73 21.53
CA VAL A 272 -14.66 -9.49 21.37
C VAL A 272 -15.44 -10.31 22.40
N ARG A 273 -16.39 -9.64 23.07
CA ARG A 273 -17.32 -10.26 24.03
C ARG A 273 -18.76 -10.16 23.57
N ASP A 274 -19.13 -9.00 23.03
CA ASP A 274 -20.49 -8.66 22.64
C ASP A 274 -20.63 -8.70 21.12
N ILE A 275 -21.46 -9.63 20.64
CA ILE A 275 -21.78 -9.78 19.22
C ILE A 275 -23.19 -9.29 18.85
N ARG A 276 -23.89 -8.58 19.74
CA ARG A 276 -25.15 -7.89 19.41
C ARG A 276 -25.06 -6.95 18.20
N PRO A 277 -23.92 -6.29 17.90
CA PRO A 277 -23.76 -5.53 16.66
C PRO A 277 -24.02 -6.33 15.37
N LEU A 278 -23.74 -7.63 15.38
CA LEU A 278 -23.87 -8.50 14.21
C LEU A 278 -25.33 -8.73 13.78
N ALA A 279 -26.31 -8.52 14.66
CA ALA A 279 -27.73 -8.75 14.36
C ALA A 279 -28.28 -7.92 13.18
N SER A 280 -27.57 -6.86 12.79
CA SER A 280 -27.92 -6.02 11.63
C SER A 280 -27.41 -6.57 10.28
N LEU A 281 -26.51 -7.57 10.31
CA LEU A 281 -25.78 -8.05 9.14
C LEU A 281 -26.55 -9.15 8.41
N VAL A 282 -27.71 -8.78 7.86
CA VAL A 282 -28.66 -9.71 7.20
C VAL A 282 -28.09 -10.40 5.93
N ASN A 283 -26.95 -9.94 5.44
CA ASN A 283 -26.24 -10.51 4.28
C ASN A 283 -25.01 -11.34 4.65
N LEU A 284 -24.65 -11.43 5.93
CA LEU A 284 -23.49 -12.17 6.38
C LEU A 284 -23.69 -13.66 6.12
N THR A 285 -22.75 -14.27 5.42
CA THR A 285 -22.71 -15.72 5.18
C THR A 285 -21.61 -16.35 6.04
N GLU A 286 -20.42 -15.75 6.06
CA GLU A 286 -19.26 -16.31 6.74
C GLU A 286 -18.81 -15.43 7.90
N LEU A 287 -18.74 -16.02 9.10
CA LEU A 287 -18.28 -15.39 10.32
C LEU A 287 -17.15 -16.21 10.93
N PHE A 288 -15.95 -15.65 10.97
CA PHE A 288 -14.80 -16.26 11.63
C PHE A 288 -14.42 -15.42 12.84
N ILE A 289 -14.68 -15.93 14.05
CA ILE A 289 -14.49 -15.19 15.30
C ILE A 289 -13.91 -16.09 16.40
N ARG A 290 -13.05 -17.04 16.01
CA ARG A 290 -12.36 -17.94 16.94
C ARG A 290 -11.40 -17.17 17.85
N ASN A 291 -11.03 -17.75 18.99
CA ASN A 291 -10.10 -17.15 19.95
C ASN A 291 -10.56 -15.75 20.40
N ASN A 292 -11.80 -15.66 20.89
CA ASN A 292 -12.39 -14.45 21.45
C ASN A 292 -12.94 -14.75 22.86
N GLN A 293 -13.83 -13.89 23.38
CA GLN A 293 -14.38 -13.98 24.74
C GLN A 293 -15.92 -14.00 24.71
N ILE A 294 -16.49 -14.60 23.67
CA ILE A 294 -17.93 -14.63 23.43
C ILE A 294 -18.57 -15.71 24.30
N ALA A 295 -19.62 -15.36 25.04
CA ALA A 295 -20.42 -16.30 25.81
C ALA A 295 -21.87 -16.40 25.28
N ASP A 296 -22.39 -15.30 24.76
CA ASP A 296 -23.77 -15.19 24.28
C ASP A 296 -23.82 -15.16 22.75
N ILE A 297 -24.43 -16.19 22.18
CA ILE A 297 -24.66 -16.32 20.74
C ILE A 297 -26.13 -16.11 20.34
N SER A 298 -26.97 -15.58 21.23
CA SER A 298 -28.35 -15.20 20.93
C SER A 298 -28.54 -14.24 19.75
N PRO A 299 -27.56 -13.42 19.32
CA PRO A 299 -27.70 -12.60 18.11
C PRO A 299 -27.60 -13.37 16.79
N LEU A 300 -27.05 -14.59 16.78
CA LEU A 300 -26.76 -15.31 15.53
C LEU A 300 -28.00 -15.58 14.64
N PRO A 301 -29.18 -15.93 15.19
CA PRO A 301 -30.41 -16.14 14.41
C PRO A 301 -30.89 -14.93 13.60
N GLU A 302 -30.47 -13.71 13.95
CA GLU A 302 -30.83 -12.49 13.22
C GLU A 302 -30.07 -12.35 11.88
N MET A 303 -29.12 -13.26 11.61
CA MET A 303 -28.38 -13.36 10.35
C MET A 303 -28.89 -14.55 9.52
N PRO A 304 -30.01 -14.40 8.78
CA PRO A 304 -30.71 -15.51 8.14
C PRO A 304 -29.95 -16.15 6.97
N LYS A 305 -28.83 -15.57 6.54
CA LYS A 305 -27.97 -16.12 5.47
C LYS A 305 -26.70 -16.78 6.00
N LEU A 306 -26.45 -16.75 7.32
CA LEU A 306 -25.23 -17.30 7.89
C LEU A 306 -25.14 -18.79 7.58
N ASN A 307 -24.07 -19.20 6.89
CA ASN A 307 -23.83 -20.58 6.46
C ASN A 307 -22.64 -21.21 7.21
N TRP A 308 -21.65 -20.40 7.61
CA TRP A 308 -20.46 -20.83 8.31
C TRP A 308 -20.16 -19.87 9.47
N ALA A 309 -20.18 -20.42 10.69
CA ALA A 309 -19.67 -19.76 11.88
C ALA A 309 -18.48 -20.53 12.46
N ASP A 310 -17.30 -19.92 12.53
CA ASP A 310 -16.18 -20.40 13.33
C ASP A 310 -16.16 -19.67 14.68
N LEU A 311 -16.59 -20.38 15.71
CA LEU A 311 -16.73 -19.91 17.09
C LEU A 311 -15.72 -20.61 18.02
N GLU A 312 -14.70 -21.27 17.47
CA GLU A 312 -13.72 -22.04 18.23
C GLU A 312 -13.07 -21.19 19.35
N ASN A 313 -12.81 -21.83 20.51
CA ASN A 313 -12.10 -21.24 21.63
C ASN A 313 -12.71 -19.90 22.08
N ASN A 314 -13.97 -19.97 22.50
CA ASN A 314 -14.73 -18.92 23.12
C ASN A 314 -15.25 -19.41 24.51
N GLN A 315 -16.24 -18.72 25.08
CA GLN A 315 -16.82 -19.02 26.40
C GLN A 315 -18.28 -19.46 26.28
N ILE A 316 -18.65 -20.08 25.16
CA ILE A 316 -20.03 -20.45 24.85
C ILE A 316 -20.44 -21.68 25.65
N THR A 317 -21.53 -21.55 26.41
CA THR A 317 -22.14 -22.66 27.17
C THR A 317 -23.48 -23.08 26.57
N ASP A 318 -24.29 -22.12 26.12
CA ASP A 318 -25.61 -22.37 25.54
C ASP A 318 -25.57 -22.24 24.01
N ILE A 319 -25.86 -23.34 23.33
CA ILE A 319 -25.98 -23.40 21.86
C ILE A 319 -27.41 -23.51 21.37
N SER A 320 -28.42 -23.42 22.25
CA SER A 320 -29.83 -23.39 21.87
C SER A 320 -30.18 -22.29 20.85
N PRO A 321 -29.50 -21.12 20.80
CA PRO A 321 -29.74 -20.14 19.75
C PRO A 321 -29.46 -20.64 18.34
N LEU A 322 -28.71 -21.74 18.15
CA LEU A 322 -28.47 -22.29 16.81
C LEU A 322 -29.68 -23.05 16.25
N ALA A 323 -30.63 -23.49 17.09
CA ALA A 323 -31.78 -24.31 16.67
C ALA A 323 -32.61 -23.74 15.49
N PRO A 324 -32.94 -22.43 15.42
CA PRO A 324 -33.67 -21.87 14.29
C PRO A 324 -32.84 -21.66 13.01
N MET A 325 -31.51 -21.85 13.05
CA MET A 325 -30.60 -21.46 11.96
C MET A 325 -30.53 -22.52 10.84
N THR A 326 -31.58 -22.65 10.04
CA THR A 326 -31.68 -23.68 8.99
C THR A 326 -30.69 -23.51 7.83
N THR A 327 -30.05 -22.35 7.69
CA THR A 327 -29.03 -22.10 6.66
C THR A 327 -27.62 -22.47 7.09
N LEU A 328 -27.40 -22.68 8.39
CA LEU A 328 -26.08 -22.97 8.94
C LEU A 328 -25.65 -24.37 8.52
N VAL A 329 -24.59 -24.44 7.72
CA VAL A 329 -24.01 -25.70 7.23
C VAL A 329 -22.82 -26.11 8.10
N ARG A 330 -22.16 -25.15 8.75
CA ARG A 330 -20.98 -25.41 9.58
C ARG A 330 -20.90 -24.46 10.77
N ALA A 331 -20.82 -25.04 11.96
CA ALA A 331 -20.55 -24.35 13.21
C ALA A 331 -19.36 -25.02 13.90
N ILE A 332 -18.21 -24.34 13.98
CA ILE A 332 -17.05 -24.83 14.71
C ILE A 332 -17.14 -24.32 16.15
N LEU A 333 -17.29 -25.22 17.11
CA LEU A 333 -17.52 -24.96 18.53
C LEU A 333 -16.44 -25.59 19.41
N THR A 334 -15.38 -26.13 18.82
CA THR A 334 -14.25 -26.72 19.54
C THR A 334 -13.72 -25.76 20.58
N HIS A 335 -13.23 -26.30 21.70
CA HIS A 335 -12.67 -25.52 22.81
C HIS A 335 -13.67 -24.52 23.44
N ASN A 336 -14.98 -24.79 23.40
CA ASN A 336 -15.99 -24.07 24.18
C ASN A 336 -16.56 -24.93 25.32
N PRO A 337 -16.97 -24.34 26.45
CA PRO A 337 -17.62 -25.04 27.57
C PRO A 337 -19.10 -25.39 27.31
N VAL A 338 -19.44 -25.94 26.13
CA VAL A 338 -20.84 -26.21 25.69
C VAL A 338 -21.55 -27.29 26.52
N ALA A 339 -20.80 -28.10 27.27
CA ALA A 339 -21.36 -29.18 28.08
C ALA A 339 -21.58 -28.73 29.53
N GLU A 340 -22.83 -28.66 29.97
CA GLU A 340 -23.16 -28.67 31.40
C GLU A 340 -23.14 -30.10 31.95
N ASN A 341 -22.55 -30.30 33.13
CA ASN A 341 -22.73 -31.50 33.97
C ASN A 341 -22.28 -32.86 33.39
N GLY A 342 -21.34 -32.88 32.44
CA GLY A 342 -20.67 -34.11 31.98
C GLY A 342 -21.39 -34.86 30.85
N ASP A 343 -22.49 -34.32 30.33
CA ASP A 343 -23.14 -34.83 29.13
C ASP A 343 -22.37 -34.41 27.87
N ARG A 344 -22.46 -35.23 26.82
CA ARG A 344 -21.88 -34.88 25.52
C ARG A 344 -22.72 -33.76 24.90
N PRO A 345 -22.11 -32.69 24.36
CA PRO A 345 -22.86 -31.65 23.69
C PRO A 345 -23.62 -32.24 22.49
N VAL A 346 -24.88 -31.83 22.34
CA VAL A 346 -25.77 -32.28 21.26
C VAL A 346 -26.05 -31.11 20.34
N CYS A 347 -25.78 -31.28 19.05
CA CYS A 347 -26.08 -30.26 18.06
C CYS A 347 -27.61 -30.08 17.95
N PRO A 348 -28.15 -28.85 18.04
CA PRO A 348 -29.58 -28.60 17.88
C PRO A 348 -30.02 -28.57 16.40
N LEU A 349 -29.10 -28.80 15.46
CA LEU A 349 -29.32 -28.78 14.02
C LEU A 349 -29.15 -30.17 13.41
N GLU A 350 -29.81 -30.41 12.26
CA GLU A 350 -29.72 -31.66 11.50
C GLU A 350 -29.12 -31.41 10.09
N PRO A 351 -28.11 -32.19 9.65
CA PRO A 351 -27.48 -33.29 10.39
C PRO A 351 -26.62 -32.78 11.55
N ALA A 352 -26.50 -33.58 12.61
CA ALA A 352 -25.69 -33.25 13.80
C ALA A 352 -24.21 -32.90 13.47
N SER A 353 -23.69 -33.29 12.30
CA SER A 353 -22.36 -32.92 11.80
C SER A 353 -22.17 -31.43 11.50
N ILE A 354 -23.25 -30.64 11.48
CA ILE A 354 -23.18 -29.18 11.35
C ILE A 354 -22.36 -28.59 12.51
N CYS A 355 -22.56 -29.09 13.74
CA CYS A 355 -21.78 -28.67 14.91
C CYS A 355 -20.52 -29.53 15.06
N GLN A 356 -19.36 -28.90 15.10
CA GLN A 356 -18.07 -29.53 15.37
C GLN A 356 -17.66 -29.18 16.81
N PHE A 357 -17.60 -30.19 17.70
CA PHE A 357 -17.30 -30.04 19.12
C PHE A 357 -15.87 -30.43 19.47
#